data_AF-U2CIK1-F1
#
_entry.id   AF-U2CIK1-F1
#
_cell.length_a   1.000
_cell.length_b   1.000
_cell.length_c   1.000
_cell.angle_alpha   90.00
_cell.angle_beta   90.00
_cell.angle_gamma   90.00
#
_symmetry.space_group_name_H-M   'P 1'
#
loop_
_entity.id
_entity.type
_entity.pdbx_description
1 polymer ?
#
loop_
_entity_poly.entity_id
_entity_poly.type
_entity_poly.pdbx_seq_one_letter_code
_entity_poly.pdbx_strand_id
1 'polypeptide(L)'
;MTFLVAYVTNGNSFPQPLDEKEEEDYLNRLKNGDLLAKSILVERNLRLVAHIVKKYSYPGKEVDDLISIGTVGLIKAIDSFDNSKGTRLATYAARCIENEILMLIRNNKKTKGEVYLQEPIGVDKEGNELRLGGCM
;
A
#
# COMPACT_ATOMS: atom_id res chain seq x y z
N MET A 1 -11.67 9.83 -3.64
CA MET A 1 -10.30 9.30 -3.81
C MET A 1 -9.65 9.92 -5.06
N THR A 2 -9.55 11.24 -5.15
CA THR A 2 -8.92 11.97 -6.30
C THR A 2 -7.86 12.98 -5.85
N PHE A 3 -7.72 13.19 -4.54
CA PHE A 3 -6.81 14.21 -4.00
C PHE A 3 -5.35 13.81 -4.15
N LEU A 4 -4.94 12.57 -3.84
CA LEU A 4 -3.51 12.24 -3.80
C LEU A 4 -2.82 12.25 -5.18
N VAL A 5 -3.54 11.85 -6.24
CA VAL A 5 -3.02 11.87 -7.61
C VAL A 5 -2.65 13.29 -8.01
N ALA A 6 -3.50 14.26 -7.70
CA ALA A 6 -3.21 15.68 -7.96
C ALA A 6 -1.98 16.17 -7.19
N TYR A 7 -1.72 15.71 -5.96
CA TYR A 7 -0.49 16.07 -5.24
C TYR A 7 0.78 15.44 -5.86
N VAL A 8 0.68 14.22 -6.39
CA VAL A 8 1.81 13.52 -7.03
C VAL A 8 2.10 14.09 -8.43
N THR A 9 1.07 14.51 -9.19
CA THR A 9 1.24 14.98 -10.58
C THR A 9 1.33 16.50 -10.74
N ASN A 10 0.67 17.29 -9.89
CA ASN A 10 0.51 18.75 -10.07
C ASN A 10 1.38 19.62 -9.13
N GLY A 11 2.31 19.05 -8.38
CA GLY A 11 3.29 19.84 -7.61
C GLY A 11 2.70 20.67 -6.46
N ASN A 12 1.44 20.42 -6.06
CA ASN A 12 0.95 20.93 -4.78
C ASN A 12 1.79 20.29 -3.67
N SER A 13 2.55 21.12 -2.95
CA SER A 13 3.50 20.64 -1.95
C SER A 13 2.77 19.88 -0.84
N PHE A 14 3.14 18.62 -0.61
CA PHE A 14 2.78 17.90 0.61
C PHE A 14 3.13 18.77 1.83
N PRO A 15 2.30 18.76 2.89
CA PRO A 15 2.63 19.46 4.12
C PRO A 15 4.01 19.00 4.61
N GLN A 16 4.74 19.93 5.23
CA GLN A 16 6.06 19.59 5.74
C GLN A 16 5.95 18.47 6.80
N PRO A 17 6.95 17.60 6.93
CA PRO A 17 7.01 16.63 8.02
C PRO A 17 6.90 17.34 9.37
N LEU A 18 6.34 16.65 10.36
CA LEU A 18 6.30 17.14 11.73
C LEU A 18 7.71 17.12 12.33
N ASP A 19 7.97 18.05 13.24
CA ASP A 19 9.14 17.96 14.10
C ASP A 19 8.97 16.83 15.13
N GLU A 20 10.08 16.36 15.69
CA GLU A 20 10.10 15.20 16.61
C GLU A 20 9.15 15.39 17.82
N LYS A 21 9.10 16.60 18.36
CA LYS A 21 8.20 16.95 19.49
C LYS A 21 6.73 16.96 19.09
N GLU A 22 6.42 17.46 17.89
CA GLU A 22 5.05 17.49 17.40
C GLU A 22 4.56 16.07 17.07
N GLU A 23 5.41 15.26 16.44
CA GLU A 23 5.13 13.86 16.16
C GLU A 23 4.82 13.11 17.47
N GLU A 24 5.60 13.34 18.52
CA GLU A 24 5.34 12.75 19.84
C GLU A 24 4.01 13.23 20.47
N ASP A 25 3.68 14.52 20.37
CA ASP A 25 2.39 15.05 20.85
C ASP A 25 1.20 14.37 20.15
N TYR A 26 1.22 14.33 18.82
CA TYR A 26 0.15 13.68 18.05
C TYR A 26 0.06 12.18 18.32
N LEU A 27 1.18 11.49 18.50
CA LEU A 27 1.19 10.08 18.88
C LEU A 27 0.58 9.86 20.27
N ASN A 28 0.86 10.72 21.23
CA ASN A 28 0.26 10.65 22.56
C ASN A 28 -1.24 10.95 22.53
N ARG A 29 -1.66 11.94 21.75
CA ARG A 29 -3.10 12.23 21.52
C ARG A 29 -3.81 11.06 20.86
N LEU A 30 -3.18 10.42 19.87
CA LEU A 30 -3.71 9.24 19.21
C LEU A 30 -3.91 8.07 20.20
N LYS A 31 -2.94 7.85 21.11
CA LYS A 31 -3.08 6.84 22.18
C LYS A 31 -4.28 7.12 23.11
N ASN A 32 -4.64 8.39 23.27
CA ASN A 32 -5.84 8.82 24.02
C ASN A 32 -7.14 8.77 23.19
N GLY A 33 -7.10 8.27 21.95
CA GLY A 33 -8.26 8.10 21.08
C GLY A 33 -8.56 9.29 20.16
N ASP A 34 -7.64 10.25 20.02
CA ASP A 34 -7.83 11.40 19.13
C ASP A 34 -7.69 11.00 17.65
N LEU A 35 -8.83 10.88 16.96
CA LEU A 35 -8.87 10.56 15.53
C LEU A 35 -8.33 11.70 14.65
N LEU A 36 -8.38 12.97 15.09
CA LEU A 36 -7.81 14.08 14.34
C LEU A 36 -6.28 13.99 14.34
N ALA A 37 -5.69 13.57 15.47
CA ALA A 37 -4.25 13.32 15.55
C ALA A 37 -3.82 12.25 14.53
N LYS A 38 -4.61 11.18 14.36
CA LYS A 38 -4.39 10.16 13.32
C LYS A 38 -4.38 10.78 11.92
N SER A 39 -5.39 11.58 11.60
CA SER A 39 -5.49 12.23 10.28
C SER A 39 -4.28 13.11 9.99
N ILE A 40 -3.82 13.89 10.98
CA ILE A 40 -2.63 14.75 10.84
C ILE A 40 -1.37 13.90 10.62
N LEU A 41 -1.16 12.86 11.43
CA LEU A 41 -0.02 11.95 11.27
C LEU A 41 0.00 11.30 9.88
N VAL A 42 -1.16 10.87 9.37
CA VAL A 42 -1.28 10.32 8.02
C VAL A 42 -0.90 11.38 6.98
N GLU A 43 -1.53 12.56 7.03
CA GLU A 43 -1.35 13.62 6.03
C GLU A 43 0.12 14.08 5.94
N ARG A 44 0.77 14.26 7.09
CA ARG A 44 2.17 14.66 7.23
C ARG A 44 3.16 13.62 6.71
N ASN A 45 2.74 12.35 6.63
CA ASN A 45 3.55 11.24 6.14
C ASN A 45 3.17 10.78 4.71
N LEU A 46 2.21 11.41 4.03
CA LEU A 46 1.82 11.03 2.66
C LEU A 46 2.97 11.13 1.64
N ARG A 47 3.89 12.08 1.85
CA ARG A 47 5.09 12.22 1.00
C ARG A 47 5.96 10.96 1.03
N LEU A 48 6.02 10.27 2.17
CA LEU A 48 6.76 9.01 2.31
C LEU A 48 6.12 7.91 1.45
N VAL A 49 4.79 7.82 1.44
CA VAL A 49 4.05 6.86 0.60
C VAL A 49 4.37 7.09 -0.87
N ALA A 50 4.25 8.34 -1.36
CA ALA A 50 4.55 8.68 -2.74
C ALA A 50 6.00 8.34 -3.12
N HIS A 51 6.95 8.62 -2.22
CA HIS A 51 8.36 8.30 -2.44
C HIS A 51 8.61 6.79 -2.55
N ILE A 52 8.00 5.98 -1.69
CA ILE A 52 8.16 4.53 -1.71
C ILE A 52 7.49 3.93 -2.95
N VAL A 53 6.25 4.34 -3.24
CA VAL A 53 5.49 3.86 -4.41
C VAL A 53 6.24 4.10 -5.72
N LYS A 54 6.95 5.23 -5.85
CA LYS A 54 7.77 5.52 -7.03
C LYS A 54 8.80 4.42 -7.33
N LYS A 55 9.33 3.73 -6.31
CA LYS A 55 10.28 2.60 -6.49
C LYS A 55 9.63 1.36 -7.10
N TYR A 56 8.31 1.21 -6.95
CA TYR A 56 7.53 0.05 -7.41
C TYR A 56 6.62 0.36 -8.59
N SER A 57 6.65 1.60 -9.09
CA SER A 57 5.90 2.03 -10.26
C SER A 57 6.62 1.57 -11.53
N TYR A 58 5.90 0.88 -12.42
CA TYR A 58 6.38 0.45 -13.73
C TYR A 58 5.29 0.67 -14.79
N PRO A 59 5.66 0.88 -16.07
CA PRO A 59 4.69 1.04 -17.15
C PRO A 59 3.68 -0.11 -17.19
N GLY A 60 2.39 0.21 -17.26
CA GLY A 60 1.31 -0.78 -17.30
C GLY A 60 0.79 -1.25 -15.93
N LYS A 61 1.20 -0.61 -14.83
CA LYS A 61 0.61 -0.83 -13.50
C LYS A 61 -0.14 0.42 -13.02
N GLU A 62 -1.28 0.22 -12.38
CA GLU A 62 -2.06 1.30 -11.79
C GLU A 62 -1.33 1.87 -10.57
N VAL A 63 -0.74 3.06 -10.75
CA VAL A 63 -0.02 3.79 -9.69
C VAL A 63 -0.99 4.15 -8.56
N ASP A 64 -2.24 4.43 -8.90
CA ASP A 64 -3.36 4.65 -7.97
C ASP A 64 -3.57 3.51 -6.97
N ASP A 65 -3.47 2.26 -7.43
CA ASP A 65 -3.57 1.09 -6.56
C ASP A 65 -2.40 1.00 -5.59
N LEU A 66 -1.18 1.24 -6.09
CA LEU A 66 0.03 1.23 -5.26
C LEU A 66 -0.03 2.33 -4.19
N ILE A 67 -0.49 3.50 -4.56
CA ILE A 67 -0.73 4.62 -3.66
C ILE A 67 -1.75 4.22 -2.59
N SER A 68 -2.89 3.67 -2.99
CA SER A 68 -3.97 3.29 -2.08
C SER A 68 -3.51 2.23 -1.08
N ILE A 69 -2.83 1.18 -1.56
CA ILE A 69 -2.24 0.14 -0.71
C ILE A 69 -1.13 0.70 0.18
N GLY A 70 -0.28 1.58 -0.35
CA GLY A 70 0.75 2.24 0.44
C GLY A 70 0.16 3.08 1.57
N THR A 71 -0.92 3.81 1.33
CA THR A 71 -1.66 4.57 2.35
C THR A 71 -2.27 3.65 3.41
N VAL A 72 -2.81 2.48 3.02
CA VAL A 72 -3.26 1.47 3.99
C VAL A 72 -2.11 0.99 4.88
N GLY A 73 -0.93 0.76 4.29
CA GLY A 73 0.28 0.40 5.05
C GLY A 73 0.74 1.49 6.02
N LEU A 74 0.64 2.76 5.62
CA LEU A 74 0.93 3.90 6.51
C LEU A 74 -0.06 3.96 7.68
N ILE A 75 -1.36 3.81 7.42
CA ILE A 75 -2.39 3.84 8.46
C ILE A 75 -2.16 2.72 9.48
N LYS A 76 -1.92 1.49 8.99
CA LYS A 76 -1.58 0.34 9.84
C LYS A 76 -0.34 0.61 10.69
N ALA A 77 0.69 1.22 10.09
CA ALA A 77 1.91 1.56 10.80
C ALA A 77 1.65 2.56 11.94
N ILE A 78 0.85 3.60 11.69
CA ILE A 78 0.48 4.60 12.70
C ILE A 78 -0.32 3.95 13.83
N ASP A 79 -1.26 3.07 13.51
CA ASP A 79 -2.08 2.37 14.50
C ASP A 79 -1.27 1.40 15.39
N SER A 80 -0.22 0.78 14.84
CA SER A 80 0.60 -0.20 15.56
C SER A 80 1.95 0.36 16.04
N PHE A 81 2.21 1.65 15.84
CA PHE A 81 3.48 2.26 16.19
C PHE A 81 3.65 2.36 17.71
N ASP A 82 4.87 2.05 18.16
CA ASP A 82 5.25 2.12 19.56
C ASP A 82 6.55 2.91 19.70
N ASN A 83 6.43 4.13 20.24
CA ASN A 83 7.56 5.04 20.45
C ASN A 83 8.58 4.49 21.48
N SER A 84 8.18 3.57 22.36
CA SER A 84 9.08 2.98 23.36
C SER A 84 10.18 2.10 22.73
N LYS A 85 10.07 1.76 21.44
CA LYS A 85 11.05 0.95 20.71
C LYS A 85 12.19 1.77 20.10
N GLY A 86 12.25 3.08 20.34
CA GLY A 86 13.37 3.96 19.94
C GLY A 86 13.57 4.09 18.42
N THR A 87 12.56 3.78 17.62
CA THR A 87 12.59 3.90 16.15
C THR A 87 11.66 5.03 15.73
N ARG A 88 12.08 5.88 14.80
CA ARG A 88 11.21 6.96 14.27
C ARG A 88 10.00 6.40 13.53
N LEU A 89 8.86 7.09 13.62
CA LEU A 89 7.62 6.67 12.95
C LEU A 89 7.84 6.48 11.45
N ALA A 90 8.51 7.43 10.79
CA ALA A 90 8.80 7.35 9.35
C ALA A 90 9.58 6.08 8.97
N THR A 91 10.53 5.64 9.80
CA THR A 91 11.32 4.42 9.56
C THR A 91 10.46 3.17 9.69
N TYR A 92 9.61 3.11 10.71
CA TYR A 92 8.68 2.01 10.91
C TYR A 92 7.63 1.96 9.79
N ALA A 93 7.01 3.11 9.49
CA ALA A 93 6.03 3.27 8.43
C ALA A 93 6.57 2.85 7.06
N ALA A 94 7.82 3.21 6.74
CA ALA A 94 8.43 2.81 5.48
C ALA A 94 8.42 1.28 5.28
N ARG A 95 8.75 0.51 6.33
CA ARG A 95 8.72 -0.97 6.28
C ARG A 95 7.30 -1.51 6.08
N CYS A 96 6.31 -0.93 6.76
CA CYS A 96 4.91 -1.33 6.62
C CYS A 96 4.37 -1.03 5.22
N ILE A 97 4.65 0.16 4.68
CA ILE A 97 4.26 0.58 3.33
C ILE A 97 4.87 -0.38 2.29
N GLU A 98 6.18 -0.66 2.36
CA GLU A 98 6.85 -1.59 1.45
C GLU A 98 6.24 -3.00 1.55
N ASN A 99 5.95 -3.48 2.76
CA ASN A 99 5.35 -4.80 2.96
C ASN A 99 3.98 -4.95 2.29
N GLU A 100 3.08 -3.97 2.45
CA GLU A 100 1.75 -4.02 1.83
C GLU A 100 1.84 -3.96 0.30
N ILE A 101 2.72 -3.11 -0.25
CA ILE A 101 2.96 -3.03 -1.70
C ILE A 101 3.48 -4.37 -2.24
N LEU A 102 4.43 -5.00 -1.54
CA LEU A 102 4.97 -6.30 -1.90
C LEU A 102 3.91 -7.40 -1.82
N MET A 103 3.03 -7.37 -0.82
CA MET A 103 1.89 -8.29 -0.72
C MET A 103 0.95 -8.15 -1.93
N LEU A 104 0.58 -6.92 -2.31
CA LEU A 104 -0.22 -6.67 -3.52
C LEU A 104 0.45 -7.27 -4.77
N ILE A 105 1.75 -7.04 -4.95
CA ILE A 105 2.50 -7.56 -6.10
C ILE A 105 2.48 -9.10 -6.13
N ARG A 106 2.70 -9.75 -4.99
CA ARG A 106 2.67 -11.21 -4.87
C ARG A 106 1.29 -11.77 -5.17
N ASN A 107 0.23 -11.12 -4.68
CA ASN A 107 -1.14 -11.57 -4.90
C ASN A 107 -1.54 -11.49 -6.37
N ASN A 108 -1.23 -10.38 -7.04
CA ASN A 108 -1.47 -10.22 -8.48
C ASN A 108 -0.75 -11.27 -9.34
N LYS A 109 0.48 -11.67 -8.96
CA LYS A 109 1.21 -12.74 -9.66
C LYS A 109 0.51 -14.10 -9.51
N LYS A 110 -0.02 -14.41 -8.33
CA LYS A 110 -0.77 -15.65 -8.08
C LYS A 110 -2.04 -15.69 -8.93
N THR A 111 -2.85 -14.63 -8.89
CA THR A 111 -4.10 -14.55 -9.65
C THR A 111 -3.88 -14.68 -11.15
N LYS A 112 -2.83 -14.04 -11.71
CA LYS A 112 -2.48 -14.25 -13.12
C LYS A 112 -2.17 -15.71 -13.43
N GLY A 113 -1.37 -16.37 -12.59
CA GLY A 113 -1.04 -17.80 -12.77
C GLY A 113 -2.24 -18.73 -12.69
N GLU A 114 -3.23 -18.43 -11.85
CA GLU A 114 -4.47 -19.21 -11.73
C GLU A 114 -5.37 -19.07 -12.97
N VAL A 115 -5.49 -17.86 -13.53
CA VAL A 115 -6.33 -17.62 -14.72
C VAL A 115 -5.75 -18.33 -15.96
N TYR A 116 -4.43 -18.34 -16.15
CA TYR A 116 -3.80 -19.09 -17.26
C TYR A 116 -3.98 -20.61 -17.17
N LEU A 117 -4.17 -21.15 -15.96
CA LEU A 117 -4.38 -22.60 -15.77
C LEU A 117 -5.81 -23.04 -16.11
N GLN A 118 -6.74 -22.09 -16.20
CA GLN A 118 -8.16 -22.35 -16.49
C GLN A 118 -8.50 -22.29 -17.99
N GLU A 119 -7.55 -21.90 -18.85
CA GLU A 119 -7.72 -21.98 -20.30
C GLU A 119 -7.74 -23.46 -20.74
N PRO A 120 -8.69 -23.88 -21.60
CA PRO A 120 -8.70 -25.24 -22.12
C PRO A 120 -7.40 -25.49 -22.89
N ILE A 121 -6.68 -26.58 -22.57
CA ILE A 121 -5.39 -26.90 -23.19
C ILE A 121 -5.55 -27.24 -24.69
N GLY A 122 -6.78 -27.48 -25.11
CA GLY A 122 -7.18 -27.72 -26.48
C GLY A 122 -8.60 -28.28 -26.51
N VAL A 123 -9.15 -28.36 -27.71
CA VAL A 123 -10.35 -29.15 -28.01
C VAL A 123 -9.90 -30.53 -28.46
N ASP A 124 -10.59 -31.58 -27.98
CA ASP A 124 -10.41 -32.92 -28.51
C ASP A 124 -10.96 -33.02 -29.96
N LYS A 125 -10.78 -34.17 -30.62
CA LYS A 125 -11.25 -34.39 -32.00
C LYS A 125 -12.78 -34.39 -32.13
N GLU A 126 -13.51 -34.40 -31.02
CA GLU A 126 -14.97 -34.39 -30.93
C GLU A 126 -15.51 -33.00 -30.55
N GLY A 127 -14.64 -32.01 -30.34
CA GLY A 127 -14.99 -30.62 -30.05
C GLY A 127 -15.22 -30.31 -28.56
N ASN A 128 -14.87 -31.22 -27.65
CA ASN A 128 -15.04 -30.98 -26.21
C ASN A 128 -13.83 -30.21 -25.63
N GLU A 129 -14.11 -29.26 -24.74
CA GLU A 129 -13.11 -28.45 -24.06
C GLU A 129 -12.36 -29.27 -23.00
N LEU A 130 -11.05 -29.50 -23.20
CA LEU A 130 -10.21 -30.21 -22.23
C LEU A 130 -9.84 -29.27 -21.06
N ARG A 131 -10.49 -29.45 -19.92
CA ARG A 131 -10.14 -28.77 -18.66
C ARG A 131 -9.20 -29.63 -17.82
N LEU A 132 -8.15 -29.02 -17.25
CA LEU A 132 -7.34 -29.61 -16.17
C LEU A 132 -8.15 -29.64 -14.85
N GLY A 133 -9.22 -30.42 -14.83
CA GLY A 133 -9.91 -30.81 -13.60
C GLY A 133 -9.36 -32.14 -13.16
N GLY A 134 -8.66 -32.17 -12.03
CA GLY A 134 -8.17 -33.41 -11.44
C GLY A 134 -9.33 -34.39 -11.17
N CYS A 135 -9.14 -35.64 -11.58
CA CYS A 135 -9.82 -36.76 -10.94
C CYS A 135 -9.44 -36.77 -9.46
N MET A 136 -10.37 -36.37 -8.59
CA MET A 136 -10.89 -37.16 -7.46
C MET A 136 -11.99 -36.38 -6.74
#